data_AF-A0A2V8WGK9-F1
#
_entry.id   AF-A0A2V8WGK9-F1
#
_cell.length_a   1.000
_cell.length_b   1.000
_cell.length_c   1.000
_cell.angle_alpha   90.00
_cell.angle_beta   90.00
_cell.angle_gamma   90.00
#
_symmetry.space_group_name_H-M   'P 1'
#
loop_
_entity.id
_entity.type
_entity.pdbx_description
1 polymer ?
#
loop_
_entity_poly.entity_id
_entity_poly.type
_entity_poly.pdbx_seq_one_letter_code
_entity_poly.pdbx_strand_id
1 'polypeptide(L)'
;MKYRKIVTAVLTILACTALTLAAQKSSPGIFAQDKGKLTIKLDGQTVGREDFEIAPSGAGWRAKGTADIKPSEGPASKISGTLTLQPDGAPISYEWTAQAEKTNGAHILFANGVAKITLEMQGARPFEQTLSFNTPLVAVLDNNLYHQYAVLARVYDWSKRGAQTFPVLIPQELTPGTITVESTGSASADGKSYEGLKVTTSDLEILLLLDNNHRLMRLEVPAAKVSVIRE
;
A
#
# COMPACT_ATOMS: atom_id res chain seq x y z
N MET A 1 62.11 52.19 45.16
CA MET A 1 62.12 50.71 45.16
C MET A 1 61.17 50.22 44.08
N LYS A 2 61.69 49.49 43.08
CA LYS A 2 60.94 48.98 41.92
C LYS A 2 60.19 47.71 42.30
N TYR A 3 58.89 47.63 42.01
CA TYR A 3 58.20 46.35 41.86
C TYR A 3 57.33 46.35 40.59
N ARG A 4 57.72 45.44 39.69
CA ARG A 4 57.03 44.96 38.49
C ARG A 4 55.89 44.01 38.89
N LYS A 5 54.98 43.77 37.93
CA LYS A 5 54.18 42.54 37.64
C LYS A 5 52.67 42.86 37.58
N ILE A 6 51.83 42.30 36.71
CA ILE A 6 51.88 41.39 35.56
C ILE A 6 50.56 41.66 34.81
N VAL A 7 50.58 41.75 33.48
CA VAL A 7 49.38 41.81 32.64
C VAL A 7 48.94 40.38 32.33
N THR A 8 47.71 40.01 32.71
CA THR A 8 47.10 38.73 32.35
C THR A 8 46.13 38.97 31.21
N ALA A 9 46.48 38.50 30.01
CA ALA A 9 45.60 38.51 28.84
C ALA A 9 44.66 37.30 28.90
N VAL A 10 43.35 37.57 28.85
CA VAL A 10 42.31 36.54 28.74
C VAL A 10 42.11 36.24 27.25
N LEU A 11 42.37 35.00 26.85
CA LEU A 11 42.15 34.47 25.52
C LEU A 11 40.75 33.85 25.47
N THR A 12 39.78 34.55 24.87
CA THR A 12 38.43 34.04 24.61
C THR A 12 38.44 33.19 23.32
N ILE A 13 38.23 31.88 23.46
CA ILE A 13 38.02 30.95 22.35
C ILE A 13 36.55 31.02 21.95
N LEU A 14 36.27 31.55 20.76
CA LEU A 14 34.95 31.50 20.12
C LEU A 14 34.83 30.16 19.39
N ALA A 15 34.07 29.21 19.93
CA ALA A 15 33.75 27.96 19.25
C ALA A 15 32.51 28.15 18.37
N CYS A 16 32.72 28.21 17.05
CA CYS A 16 31.65 28.17 16.05
C CYS A 16 31.16 26.71 15.87
N THR A 17 30.00 26.38 16.43
CA THR A 17 29.29 25.14 16.11
C THR A 17 28.33 25.39 14.94
N ALA A 18 28.81 25.17 13.72
CA ALA A 18 27.97 25.07 12.55
C ALA A 18 27.23 23.72 12.57
N LEU A 19 25.94 23.74 12.91
CA LEU A 19 25.03 22.61 12.73
C LEU A 19 24.77 22.42 11.24
N THR A 20 25.51 21.51 10.61
CA THR A 20 25.14 20.98 9.29
C THR A 20 23.92 20.08 9.47
N LEU A 21 22.73 20.61 9.17
CA LEU A 21 21.58 19.79 8.82
C LEU A 21 21.92 19.05 7.53
N ALA A 22 22.45 17.83 7.66
CA ALA A 22 22.49 16.91 6.55
C ALA A 22 21.03 16.63 6.18
N ALA A 23 20.57 17.27 5.11
CA ALA A 23 19.35 16.88 4.43
C ALA A 23 19.55 15.42 4.03
N GLN A 24 18.96 14.52 4.82
CA GLN A 24 18.91 13.11 4.52
C GLN A 24 18.18 12.99 3.19
N LYS A 25 18.93 12.82 2.09
CA LYS A 25 18.38 12.50 0.79
C LYS A 25 17.60 11.22 0.98
N SER A 26 16.28 11.33 1.04
CA SER A 26 15.39 10.18 0.89
C SER A 26 15.82 9.49 -0.40
N SER A 27 16.22 8.22 -0.32
CA SER A 27 16.28 7.38 -1.53
C SER A 27 14.99 7.62 -2.33
N PRO A 28 15.04 7.79 -3.65
CA PRO A 28 13.84 7.95 -4.44
C PRO A 28 12.94 6.75 -4.14
N GLY A 29 11.86 6.97 -3.37
CA GLY A 29 10.92 5.93 -3.05
C GLY A 29 10.19 5.51 -4.32
N ILE A 30 9.74 4.25 -4.37
CA ILE A 30 8.98 3.74 -5.53
C ILE A 30 7.59 4.38 -5.64
N PHE A 31 7.13 5.03 -4.57
CA PHE A 31 5.81 5.63 -4.47
C PHE A 31 5.79 7.10 -4.85
N ALA A 32 4.65 7.50 -5.40
CA ALA A 32 4.26 8.89 -5.59
C ALA A 32 2.94 9.13 -4.83
N GLN A 33 2.70 10.38 -4.43
CA GLN A 33 1.42 10.76 -3.85
C GLN A 33 0.29 10.48 -4.84
N ASP A 34 -0.77 9.84 -4.34
CA ASP A 34 -1.97 9.56 -5.10
C ASP A 34 -3.20 9.61 -4.19
N LYS A 35 -4.34 10.02 -4.74
CA LYS A 35 -5.64 9.97 -4.07
C LYS A 35 -6.75 9.98 -5.09
N GLY A 36 -7.87 9.37 -4.76
CA GLY A 36 -9.01 9.34 -5.67
C GLY A 36 -10.20 8.58 -5.13
N LYS A 37 -11.18 8.46 -6.02
CA LYS A 37 -12.38 7.65 -5.84
C LYS A 37 -12.38 6.55 -6.89
N LEU A 38 -12.77 5.35 -6.47
CA LEU A 38 -12.98 4.20 -7.34
C LEU A 38 -14.45 3.81 -7.27
N THR A 39 -15.11 3.68 -8.41
CA THR A 39 -16.42 3.06 -8.52
C THR A 39 -16.24 1.56 -8.76
N ILE A 40 -16.84 0.73 -7.91
CA ILE A 40 -16.80 -0.72 -7.98
C ILE A 40 -18.08 -1.21 -8.67
N LYS A 41 -17.93 -2.02 -9.71
CA LYS A 41 -19.04 -2.60 -10.46
C LYS A 41 -18.93 -4.11 -10.53
N LEU A 42 -20.09 -4.77 -10.47
CA LEU A 42 -20.27 -6.20 -10.68
C LEU A 42 -21.31 -6.38 -11.79
N ASP A 43 -20.97 -7.15 -12.82
CA ASP A 43 -21.85 -7.36 -14.00
C ASP A 43 -22.35 -6.03 -14.59
N GLY A 44 -21.45 -5.02 -14.61
CA GLY A 44 -21.73 -3.66 -15.08
C GLY A 44 -22.53 -2.76 -14.13
N GLN A 45 -23.12 -3.30 -13.05
CA GLN A 45 -23.88 -2.56 -12.06
C GLN A 45 -22.98 -2.00 -10.97
N THR A 46 -23.22 -0.77 -10.52
CA THR A 46 -22.45 -0.20 -9.40
C THR A 46 -22.84 -0.88 -8.09
N VAL A 47 -21.88 -1.52 -7.45
CA VAL A 47 -22.05 -2.21 -6.16
C VAL A 47 -21.24 -1.57 -5.04
N GLY A 48 -20.42 -0.55 -5.32
CA GLY A 48 -19.71 0.14 -4.26
C GLY A 48 -18.87 1.30 -4.75
N ARG A 49 -18.29 2.01 -3.79
CA ARG A 49 -17.28 3.03 -4.04
C ARG A 49 -16.18 2.94 -2.99
N GLU A 50 -14.98 3.35 -3.37
CA GLU A 50 -13.83 3.45 -2.49
C GLU A 50 -13.18 4.82 -2.60
N ASP A 51 -12.96 5.48 -1.46
CA ASP A 51 -12.12 6.66 -1.32
C ASP A 51 -10.73 6.22 -0.82
N PHE A 52 -9.65 6.69 -1.45
CA PHE A 52 -8.29 6.31 -1.05
C PHE A 52 -7.28 7.46 -1.11
N GLU A 53 -6.19 7.28 -0.36
CA GLU A 53 -5.01 8.14 -0.37
C GLU A 53 -3.72 7.33 -0.12
N ILE A 54 -2.71 7.57 -0.94
CA ILE A 54 -1.33 7.09 -0.80
C ILE A 54 -0.45 8.32 -0.58
N ALA A 55 0.16 8.44 0.60
CA ALA A 55 0.93 9.60 0.98
C ALA A 55 2.16 9.23 1.84
N PRO A 56 3.22 10.06 1.84
CA PRO A 56 4.33 9.92 2.77
C PRO A 56 3.84 9.94 4.22
N SER A 57 4.47 9.14 5.06
CA SER A 57 4.17 9.06 6.49
C SER A 57 5.42 8.73 7.29
N GLY A 58 5.98 9.72 7.99
CA GLY A 58 7.24 9.56 8.70
C GLY A 58 8.37 9.22 7.73
N ALA A 59 9.08 8.12 7.99
CA ALA A 59 10.16 7.63 7.14
C ALA A 59 9.68 6.74 5.97
N GLY A 60 8.38 6.48 5.86
CA GLY A 60 7.80 5.58 4.87
C GLY A 60 6.55 6.15 4.21
N TRP A 61 5.61 5.27 3.89
CA TRP A 61 4.37 5.59 3.19
C TRP A 61 3.16 5.02 3.91
N ARG A 62 2.02 5.65 3.69
CA ARG A 62 0.71 5.18 4.15
C ARG A 62 -0.23 5.13 2.95
N ALA A 63 -0.82 3.98 2.70
CA ALA A 63 -1.94 3.78 1.80
C ALA A 63 -3.18 3.49 2.64
N LYS A 64 -4.21 4.34 2.56
CA LYS A 64 -5.47 4.15 3.27
C LYS A 64 -6.63 4.18 2.29
N GLY A 65 -7.64 3.38 2.58
CA GLY A 65 -8.87 3.33 1.80
C GLY A 65 -10.09 3.09 2.67
N THR A 66 -11.23 3.61 2.23
CA THR A 66 -12.54 3.31 2.79
C THR A 66 -13.47 2.96 1.64
N ALA A 67 -14.05 1.77 1.68
CA ALA A 67 -15.03 1.30 0.70
C ALA A 67 -16.42 1.17 1.33
N ASP A 68 -17.42 1.73 0.68
CA ASP A 68 -18.84 1.46 0.95
C ASP A 68 -19.33 0.49 -0.14
N ILE A 69 -19.65 -0.74 0.25
CA ILE A 69 -20.07 -1.82 -0.65
C ILE A 69 -21.54 -2.17 -0.35
N LYS A 70 -22.35 -2.19 -1.40
CA LYS A 70 -23.76 -2.56 -1.39
C LYS A 70 -24.06 -3.43 -2.61
N PRO A 71 -23.90 -4.76 -2.49
CA PRO A 71 -24.31 -5.68 -3.56
C PRO A 71 -25.84 -5.64 -3.74
N SER A 72 -26.33 -6.08 -4.90
CA SER A 72 -27.78 -6.25 -5.15
C SER A 72 -28.40 -7.29 -4.20
N GLU A 73 -27.61 -8.31 -3.85
CA GLU A 73 -27.97 -9.38 -2.95
C GLU A 73 -26.96 -9.43 -1.79
N GLY A 74 -27.39 -9.04 -0.59
CA GLY A 74 -26.57 -9.08 0.62
C GLY A 74 -26.60 -7.79 1.44
N PRO A 75 -26.06 -7.82 2.66
CA PRO A 75 -25.99 -6.64 3.51
C PRO A 75 -24.98 -5.63 2.94
N ALA A 76 -25.29 -4.34 3.12
CA ALA A 76 -24.30 -3.31 2.89
C ALA A 76 -23.18 -3.43 3.93
N SER A 77 -21.96 -3.10 3.51
CA SER A 77 -20.79 -3.11 4.38
C SER A 77 -19.93 -1.88 4.12
N LYS A 78 -19.28 -1.42 5.19
CA LYS A 78 -18.26 -0.38 5.12
C LYS A 78 -16.93 -0.97 5.55
N ILE A 79 -15.97 -0.96 4.65
CA ILE A 79 -14.62 -1.45 4.88
C ILE A 79 -13.69 -0.26 4.98
N SER A 80 -12.72 -0.31 5.88
CA SER A 80 -11.63 0.66 5.94
C SER A 80 -10.33 -0.08 6.21
N GLY A 81 -9.25 0.40 5.60
CA GLY A 81 -7.94 -0.20 5.76
C GLY A 81 -6.83 0.84 5.70
N THR A 82 -5.76 0.59 6.46
CA THR A 82 -4.54 1.41 6.46
C THR A 82 -3.33 0.50 6.40
N LEU A 83 -2.60 0.59 5.30
CA LEU A 83 -1.34 -0.09 5.04
C LEU A 83 -0.20 0.90 5.22
N THR A 84 0.76 0.58 6.09
CA THR A 84 2.00 1.33 6.25
C THR A 84 3.16 0.57 5.60
N LEU A 85 4.01 1.29 4.90
CA LEU A 85 5.01 0.74 3.98
C LEU A 85 6.36 1.41 4.20
N GLN A 86 7.42 0.64 4.01
CA GLN A 86 8.77 1.17 3.81
C GLN A 86 8.88 1.87 2.42
N PRO A 87 9.89 2.73 2.19
CA PRO A 87 10.09 3.39 0.90
C PRO A 87 10.24 2.48 -0.32
N ASP A 88 10.62 1.21 -0.10
CA ASP A 88 10.79 0.16 -1.11
C ASP A 88 9.52 -0.69 -1.33
N GLY A 89 8.44 -0.43 -0.59
CA GLY A 89 7.18 -1.16 -0.70
C GLY A 89 7.03 -2.34 0.25
N ALA A 90 8.03 -2.68 1.06
CA ALA A 90 7.85 -3.71 2.08
C ALA A 90 6.82 -3.25 3.13
N PRO A 91 5.79 -4.05 3.45
CA PRO A 91 4.79 -3.67 4.46
C PRO A 91 5.41 -3.63 5.86
N ILE A 92 4.89 -2.72 6.69
CA ILE A 92 5.24 -2.58 8.11
C ILE A 92 4.04 -3.01 8.95
N SER A 93 2.86 -2.46 8.65
CA SER A 93 1.61 -2.86 9.26
C SER A 93 0.44 -2.76 8.29
N TYR A 94 -0.58 -3.58 8.51
CA TYR A 94 -1.88 -3.43 7.88
C TYR A 94 -2.97 -3.55 8.92
N GLU A 95 -3.86 -2.58 8.97
CA GLU A 95 -5.06 -2.60 9.79
C GLU A 95 -6.27 -2.52 8.89
N TRP A 96 -7.30 -3.32 9.18
CA TRP A 96 -8.58 -3.19 8.50
C TRP A 96 -9.75 -3.44 9.43
N THR A 97 -10.89 -2.83 9.09
CA THR A 97 -12.17 -3.03 9.74
C THR A 97 -13.26 -3.17 8.70
N ALA A 98 -14.18 -4.11 8.88
CA ALA A 98 -15.38 -4.28 8.08
C ALA A 98 -16.61 -4.16 9.00
N GLN A 99 -17.46 -3.17 8.74
CA GLN A 99 -18.70 -2.91 9.44
C GLN A 99 -19.87 -3.35 8.56
N ALA A 100 -20.53 -4.45 8.95
CA ALA A 100 -21.79 -4.90 8.37
C ALA A 100 -22.80 -5.13 9.52
N GLU A 101 -23.49 -6.27 9.56
CA GLU A 101 -24.27 -6.66 10.76
C GLU A 101 -23.39 -6.83 12.00
N LYS A 102 -22.14 -7.28 11.80
CA LYS A 102 -21.09 -7.34 12.81
C LYS A 102 -19.89 -6.55 12.35
N THR A 103 -19.14 -6.03 13.33
CA THR A 103 -17.83 -5.42 13.08
C THR A 103 -16.74 -6.47 13.25
N ASN A 104 -15.94 -6.66 12.21
CA ASN A 104 -14.74 -7.48 12.26
C ASN A 104 -13.54 -6.64 11.82
N GLY A 105 -12.34 -7.08 12.17
CA GLY A 105 -11.12 -6.40 11.75
C GLY A 105 -9.88 -7.24 11.98
N ALA A 106 -8.73 -6.69 11.62
CA ALA A 106 -7.45 -7.25 12.00
C ALA A 106 -6.40 -6.17 12.17
N HIS A 107 -5.42 -6.46 13.02
CA HIS A 107 -4.15 -5.78 13.08
C HIS A 107 -3.05 -6.74 12.63
N ILE A 108 -2.23 -6.32 11.67
CA ILE A 108 -1.18 -7.15 11.08
C ILE A 108 0.14 -6.41 11.19
N LEU A 109 1.14 -7.04 11.77
CA LEU A 109 2.51 -6.54 11.87
C LEU A 109 3.45 -7.38 11.02
N PHE A 110 4.25 -6.72 10.19
CA PHE A 110 5.21 -7.35 9.31
C PHE A 110 6.64 -7.10 9.81
N ALA A 111 7.43 -8.18 9.87
CA ALA A 111 8.85 -8.10 10.19
C ALA A 111 9.60 -9.23 9.48
N ASN A 112 10.57 -8.88 8.64
CA ASN A 112 11.48 -9.85 7.98
C ASN A 112 10.75 -11.01 7.28
N GLY A 113 9.68 -10.72 6.55
CA GLY A 113 8.88 -11.73 5.86
C GLY A 113 7.95 -12.53 6.77
N VAL A 114 7.76 -12.13 8.02
CA VAL A 114 6.77 -12.73 8.93
C VAL A 114 5.63 -11.73 9.14
N ALA A 115 4.39 -12.19 8.99
CA ALA A 115 3.18 -11.43 9.33
C ALA A 115 2.55 -11.99 10.60
N LYS A 116 2.48 -11.19 11.66
CA LYS A 116 1.72 -11.50 12.88
C LYS A 116 0.36 -10.86 12.77
N ILE A 117 -0.69 -11.66 12.81
CA ILE A 117 -2.07 -11.26 12.59
C ILE A 117 -2.83 -11.43 13.91
N THR A 118 -3.50 -10.37 14.34
CA THR A 118 -4.50 -10.39 15.42
C THR A 118 -5.85 -10.09 14.80
N LEU A 119 -6.70 -11.11 14.66
CA LEU A 119 -8.07 -10.98 14.18
C LEU A 119 -9.01 -10.58 15.30
N GLU A 120 -9.86 -9.60 15.03
CA GLU A 120 -10.85 -9.08 15.95
C GLU A 120 -12.25 -9.36 15.39
N MET A 121 -13.07 -10.06 16.17
CA MET A 121 -14.44 -10.39 15.79
C MET A 121 -15.39 -9.94 16.90
N GLN A 122 -16.43 -9.18 16.55
CA GLN A 122 -17.40 -8.71 17.53
C GLN A 122 -18.05 -9.87 18.30
N GLY A 123 -17.93 -9.83 19.63
CA GLY A 123 -18.49 -10.82 20.53
C GLY A 123 -17.63 -12.09 20.68
N ALA A 124 -16.43 -12.13 20.12
CA ALA A 124 -15.47 -13.22 20.30
C ALA A 124 -14.14 -12.71 20.85
N ARG A 125 -13.31 -13.63 21.36
CA ARG A 125 -11.93 -13.31 21.75
C ARG A 125 -11.07 -13.14 20.49
N PRO A 126 -10.07 -12.24 20.50
CA PRO A 126 -9.13 -12.13 19.39
C PRO A 126 -8.44 -13.47 19.09
N PHE A 127 -8.21 -13.72 17.81
CA PHE A 127 -7.48 -14.88 17.33
C PHE A 127 -6.14 -14.45 16.75
N GLU A 128 -5.07 -15.13 17.14
CA GLU A 128 -3.73 -14.82 16.66
C GLU A 128 -3.25 -15.87 15.65
N GLN A 129 -2.61 -15.41 14.59
CA GLN A 129 -1.99 -16.25 13.58
C GLN A 129 -0.65 -15.64 13.15
N THR A 130 0.31 -16.49 12.82
CA THR A 130 1.56 -16.06 12.21
C THR A 130 1.71 -16.73 10.86
N LEU A 131 2.03 -15.93 9.85
CA LEU A 131 2.33 -16.39 8.50
C LEU A 131 3.77 -16.04 8.14
N SER A 132 4.43 -16.92 7.40
CA SER A 132 5.82 -16.74 6.97
C SER A 132 5.89 -16.70 5.45
N PHE A 133 6.70 -15.77 4.96
CA PHE A 133 7.02 -15.52 3.56
C PHE A 133 8.53 -15.61 3.37
N ASN A 134 8.98 -15.87 2.16
CA ASN A 134 10.39 -16.02 1.83
C ASN A 134 11.13 -14.69 1.60
N THR A 135 10.42 -13.55 1.66
CA THR A 135 10.99 -12.20 1.48
C THR A 135 10.20 -11.18 2.32
N PRO A 136 10.83 -10.08 2.77
CA PRO A 136 10.13 -8.96 3.41
C PRO A 136 9.13 -8.24 2.49
N LEU A 137 9.36 -8.27 1.17
CA LEU A 137 8.47 -7.62 0.20
C LEU A 137 7.25 -8.50 -0.08
N VAL A 138 6.19 -8.28 0.70
CA VAL A 138 4.90 -8.98 0.60
C VAL A 138 3.84 -8.02 0.07
N ALA A 139 3.16 -8.41 -1.01
CA ALA A 139 1.99 -7.68 -1.48
C ALA A 139 0.83 -7.89 -0.50
N VAL A 140 0.12 -6.82 -0.12
CA VAL A 140 -1.12 -6.91 0.66
C VAL A 140 -2.26 -6.58 -0.29
N LEU A 141 -3.16 -7.55 -0.54
CA LEU A 141 -4.31 -7.41 -1.43
C LEU A 141 -5.58 -7.85 -0.70
N ASP A 142 -6.32 -6.87 -0.20
CA ASP A 142 -7.62 -7.02 0.44
C ASP A 142 -8.70 -6.99 -0.64
N ASN A 143 -9.54 -8.03 -0.65
CA ASN A 143 -10.57 -8.20 -1.67
C ASN A 143 -11.63 -7.09 -1.69
N ASN A 144 -11.64 -6.19 -0.69
CA ASN A 144 -12.57 -5.08 -0.60
C ASN A 144 -11.93 -3.68 -0.73
N LEU A 145 -10.60 -3.59 -0.89
CA LEU A 145 -9.87 -2.31 -1.01
C LEU A 145 -8.92 -2.33 -2.21
N TYR A 146 -9.42 -1.84 -3.34
CA TYR A 146 -8.78 -1.97 -4.65
C TYR A 146 -7.63 -0.97 -4.87
N HIS A 147 -7.53 0.10 -4.08
CA HIS A 147 -6.36 0.99 -4.15
C HIS A 147 -5.04 0.27 -3.87
N GLN A 148 -5.07 -0.90 -3.24
CA GLN A 148 -3.88 -1.71 -3.00
C GLN A 148 -3.25 -2.25 -4.30
N TYR A 149 -4.02 -2.37 -5.38
CA TYR A 149 -3.45 -2.64 -6.71
C TYR A 149 -2.67 -1.45 -7.27
N ALA A 150 -2.98 -0.21 -6.85
CA ALA A 150 -2.14 0.95 -7.17
C ALA A 150 -0.80 0.91 -6.41
N VAL A 151 -0.78 0.37 -5.18
CA VAL A 151 0.46 0.09 -4.44
C VAL A 151 1.27 -0.99 -5.17
N LEU A 152 0.64 -2.10 -5.57
CA LEU A 152 1.31 -3.17 -6.32
C LEU A 152 1.92 -2.68 -7.64
N ALA A 153 1.22 -1.82 -8.38
CA ALA A 153 1.73 -1.22 -9.61
C ALA A 153 3.00 -0.38 -9.39
N ARG A 154 3.21 0.17 -8.19
CA ARG A 154 4.45 0.89 -7.82
C ARG A 154 5.58 -0.07 -7.45
N VAL A 155 5.23 -1.20 -6.85
CA VAL A 155 6.18 -2.25 -6.44
C VAL A 155 6.75 -3.01 -7.64
N TYR A 156 5.99 -3.15 -8.71
CA TYR A 156 6.48 -3.72 -9.96
C TYR A 156 7.70 -2.95 -10.49
N ASP A 157 8.79 -3.65 -10.77
CA ASP A 157 10.01 -3.05 -11.32
C ASP A 157 9.85 -2.83 -12.83
N TRP A 158 9.40 -1.64 -13.20
CA TRP A 158 9.21 -1.20 -14.58
C TRP A 158 10.51 -1.14 -15.40
N SER A 159 11.67 -1.09 -14.75
CA SER A 159 12.96 -1.10 -15.43
C SER A 159 13.34 -2.51 -15.87
N LYS A 160 13.04 -3.51 -15.03
CA LYS A 160 13.25 -4.93 -15.32
C LYS A 160 12.23 -5.49 -16.31
N ARG A 161 10.99 -4.99 -16.26
CA ARG A 161 9.85 -5.51 -17.02
C ARG A 161 9.66 -7.03 -16.83
N GLY A 162 8.90 -7.67 -17.72
CA GLY A 162 8.61 -9.10 -17.70
C GLY A 162 7.80 -9.55 -16.49
N ALA A 163 7.63 -10.86 -16.35
CA ALA A 163 6.96 -11.46 -15.20
C ALA A 163 7.78 -11.31 -13.91
N GLN A 164 7.12 -10.86 -12.85
CA GLN A 164 7.69 -10.69 -11.51
C GLN A 164 6.76 -11.35 -10.49
N THR A 165 7.29 -12.23 -9.65
CA THR A 165 6.49 -12.96 -8.65
C THR A 165 6.67 -12.35 -7.28
N PHE A 166 5.55 -12.15 -6.57
CA PHE A 166 5.52 -11.63 -5.21
C PHE A 166 4.76 -12.61 -4.31
N PRO A 167 5.21 -12.85 -3.07
CA PRO A 167 4.31 -13.37 -2.06
C PRO A 167 3.19 -12.38 -1.80
N VAL A 168 1.99 -12.88 -1.54
CA VAL A 168 0.82 -12.06 -1.22
C VAL A 168 0.19 -12.51 0.09
N LEU A 169 -0.26 -11.53 0.87
CA LEU A 169 -1.21 -11.71 1.95
C LEU A 169 -2.57 -11.19 1.50
N ILE A 170 -3.56 -12.08 1.44
CA ILE A 170 -4.98 -11.75 1.28
C ILE A 170 -5.63 -11.98 2.65
N PRO A 171 -6.02 -10.92 3.40
CA PRO A 171 -6.50 -11.05 4.77
C PRO A 171 -7.67 -12.01 4.95
N GLN A 172 -8.52 -12.18 3.93
CA GLN A 172 -9.69 -13.06 3.97
C GLN A 172 -9.35 -14.54 3.77
N GLU A 173 -8.21 -14.86 3.15
CA GLU A 173 -7.78 -16.25 2.91
C GLU A 173 -6.97 -16.79 4.09
N LEU A 174 -6.26 -15.91 4.81
CA LEU A 174 -5.42 -16.26 5.97
C LEU A 174 -4.37 -17.34 5.66
N THR A 175 -3.97 -17.44 4.40
CA THR A 175 -2.93 -18.32 3.91
C THR A 175 -1.94 -17.51 3.06
N PRO A 176 -0.63 -17.81 3.09
CA PRO A 176 0.31 -17.21 2.18
C PRO A 176 -0.02 -17.60 0.74
N GLY A 177 -0.16 -16.62 -0.14
CA GLY A 177 -0.32 -16.82 -1.58
C GLY A 177 0.90 -16.35 -2.36
N THR A 178 0.84 -16.56 -3.67
CA THR A 178 1.77 -15.94 -4.63
C THR A 178 1.00 -15.33 -5.78
N ILE A 179 1.51 -14.22 -6.31
CA ILE A 179 1.00 -13.59 -7.52
C ILE A 179 2.14 -13.36 -8.51
N THR A 180 1.82 -13.42 -9.80
CA THR A 180 2.73 -13.00 -10.87
C THR A 180 2.19 -11.72 -11.50
N VAL A 181 3.04 -10.72 -11.63
CA VAL A 181 2.72 -9.42 -12.21
C VAL A 181 3.56 -9.20 -13.46
N GLU A 182 2.94 -8.79 -14.55
CA GLU A 182 3.61 -8.61 -15.84
C GLU A 182 3.04 -7.42 -16.60
N SER A 183 3.90 -6.54 -17.11
CA SER A 183 3.49 -5.47 -18.03
C SER A 183 3.05 -6.07 -19.36
N THR A 184 1.86 -5.69 -19.83
CA THR A 184 1.28 -6.17 -21.09
C THR A 184 1.42 -5.17 -22.24
N GLY A 185 2.13 -4.06 -22.02
CA GLY A 185 2.26 -2.97 -22.99
C GLY A 185 1.02 -2.08 -23.01
N SER A 186 0.69 -1.51 -24.17
CA SER A 186 -0.46 -0.61 -24.28
C SER A 186 -1.79 -1.37 -24.23
N ALA A 187 -2.71 -0.87 -23.42
CA ALA A 187 -4.10 -1.32 -23.35
C ALA A 187 -5.05 -0.16 -23.67
N SER A 188 -6.24 -0.44 -24.19
CA SER A 188 -7.23 0.60 -24.49
C SER A 188 -8.57 0.33 -23.83
N ALA A 189 -9.18 1.35 -23.24
CA ALA A 189 -10.55 1.29 -22.75
C ALA A 189 -11.23 2.66 -22.88
N ASP A 190 -12.51 2.66 -23.26
CA ASP A 190 -13.32 3.88 -23.45
C ASP A 190 -12.65 4.91 -24.37
N GLY A 191 -11.98 4.45 -25.44
CA GLY A 191 -11.27 5.30 -26.40
C GLY A 191 -9.98 5.94 -25.89
N LYS A 192 -9.51 5.59 -24.68
CA LYS A 192 -8.25 6.06 -24.09
C LYS A 192 -7.21 4.93 -24.09
N SER A 193 -5.95 5.31 -24.26
CA SER A 193 -4.79 4.41 -24.14
C SER A 193 -4.22 4.47 -22.73
N TYR A 194 -3.81 3.32 -22.22
CA TYR A 194 -3.25 3.11 -20.89
C TYR A 194 -2.06 2.17 -20.97
N GLU A 195 -1.23 2.14 -19.93
CA GLU A 195 -0.27 1.06 -19.74
C GLU A 195 -0.96 -0.11 -19.01
N GLY A 196 -0.83 -1.30 -19.59
CA GLY A 196 -1.41 -2.53 -19.07
C GLY A 196 -0.46 -3.24 -18.10
N LEU A 197 -1.01 -3.67 -16.98
CA LEU A 197 -0.34 -4.53 -16.01
C LEU A 197 -1.27 -5.68 -15.66
N LYS A 198 -0.83 -6.91 -15.89
CA LYS A 198 -1.59 -8.13 -15.57
C LYS A 198 -1.10 -8.71 -14.26
N VAL A 199 -2.03 -9.09 -13.38
CA VAL A 199 -1.77 -9.83 -12.15
C VAL A 199 -2.45 -11.20 -12.27
N THR A 200 -1.69 -12.27 -12.07
CA THR A 200 -2.16 -13.65 -12.16
C THR A 200 -1.96 -14.34 -10.82
N THR A 201 -3.03 -14.96 -10.31
CA THR A 201 -3.02 -15.86 -9.15
C THR A 201 -3.23 -17.31 -9.61
N SER A 202 -3.38 -18.26 -8.69
CA SER A 202 -3.80 -19.63 -9.03
C SER A 202 -5.16 -19.69 -9.71
N ASP A 203 -6.06 -18.76 -9.37
CA ASP A 203 -7.49 -18.87 -9.67
C ASP A 203 -8.01 -17.72 -10.54
N LEU A 204 -7.31 -16.58 -10.56
CA LEU A 204 -7.79 -15.35 -11.17
C LEU A 204 -6.73 -14.67 -12.03
N GLU A 205 -7.21 -14.02 -13.09
CA GLU A 205 -6.49 -13.00 -13.83
C GLU A 205 -7.15 -11.64 -13.54
N ILE A 206 -6.32 -10.66 -13.18
CA ILE A 206 -6.71 -9.28 -12.92
C ILE A 206 -5.93 -8.39 -13.88
N LEU A 207 -6.63 -7.51 -14.59
CA LEU A 207 -6.05 -6.58 -15.55
C LEU A 207 -6.11 -5.18 -14.97
N LEU A 208 -4.96 -4.51 -14.89
CA LEU A 208 -4.84 -3.13 -14.44
C LEU A 208 -4.52 -2.25 -15.65
N LEU A 209 -5.21 -1.12 -15.74
CA LEU A 209 -4.96 -0.06 -16.71
C LEU A 209 -4.46 1.15 -15.94
N LEU A 210 -3.26 1.61 -16.30
CA LEU A 210 -2.53 2.65 -15.61
C LEU A 210 -2.34 3.88 -16.50
N ASP A 211 -2.33 5.08 -15.90
CA ASP A 211 -1.93 6.30 -16.61
C ASP A 211 -0.39 6.35 -16.84
N ASN A 212 0.08 7.38 -17.53
CA ASN A 212 1.51 7.58 -17.81
C ASN A 212 2.38 7.77 -16.56
N ASN A 213 1.78 7.95 -15.38
CA ASN A 213 2.46 8.04 -14.10
C ASN A 213 2.32 6.73 -13.31
N HIS A 214 1.85 5.64 -13.91
CA HIS A 214 1.51 4.36 -13.27
C HIS A 214 0.46 4.50 -12.15
N ARG A 215 -0.49 5.42 -12.28
CA ARG A 215 -1.66 5.48 -11.39
C ARG A 215 -2.74 4.55 -11.90
N LEU A 216 -3.38 3.83 -10.99
CA LEU A 216 -4.50 2.96 -11.32
C LEU A 216 -5.68 3.79 -11.84
N MET A 217 -6.12 3.49 -13.06
CA MET A 217 -7.28 4.11 -13.70
C MET A 217 -8.45 3.15 -13.83
N ARG A 218 -8.15 1.87 -14.07
CA ARG A 218 -9.15 0.81 -14.11
C ARG A 218 -8.53 -0.52 -13.69
N LEU A 219 -9.33 -1.35 -13.04
CA LEU A 219 -9.05 -2.76 -12.76
C LEU A 219 -10.21 -3.59 -13.30
N GLU A 220 -9.91 -4.71 -13.94
CA GLU A 220 -10.89 -5.68 -14.43
C GLU A 220 -10.55 -7.06 -13.89
N VAL A 221 -11.56 -7.80 -13.44
CA VAL A 221 -11.46 -9.24 -13.13
C VAL A 221 -12.46 -9.96 -14.05
N PRO A 222 -12.05 -10.34 -15.27
CA PRO A 222 -12.98 -10.82 -16.30
C PRO A 222 -13.81 -12.02 -15.86
N ALA A 223 -13.19 -13.00 -15.20
CA ALA A 223 -13.86 -14.21 -14.72
C ALA A 223 -14.97 -13.92 -13.69
N ALA A 224 -14.83 -12.85 -12.90
CA ALA A 224 -15.79 -12.42 -11.90
C ALA A 224 -16.72 -11.30 -12.39
N LYS A 225 -16.52 -10.81 -13.62
CA LYS A 225 -17.19 -9.62 -14.18
C LYS A 225 -17.14 -8.39 -13.27
N VAL A 226 -16.03 -8.24 -12.55
CA VAL A 226 -15.78 -7.07 -11.69
C VAL A 226 -15.02 -6.04 -12.51
N SER A 227 -15.48 -4.78 -12.46
CA SER A 227 -14.73 -3.63 -12.95
C SER A 227 -14.63 -2.57 -11.86
N VAL A 228 -13.44 -2.02 -11.65
CA VAL A 228 -13.18 -0.95 -10.70
C VAL A 228 -12.60 0.23 -11.47
N ILE A 229 -13.29 1.35 -11.48
CA ILE A 229 -13.02 2.47 -12.39
C ILE A 229 -12.77 3.73 -11.57
N ARG A 230 -11.67 4.41 -11.85
CA ARG A 230 -11.36 5.69 -11.23
C ARG A 230 -12.26 6.81 -11.75
N GLU A 231 -12.77 7.62 -10.83
CA GLU A 231 -13.55 8.84 -11.13
C GLU A 231 -12.68 10.02 -11.58
#